data_AF-A0A7V6SSE1-F1
#
_entry.id   AF-A0A7V6SSE1-F1
#
_cell.length_a   1.000
_cell.length_b   1.000
_cell.length_c   1.000
_cell.angle_alpha   90.00
_cell.angle_beta   90.00
_cell.angle_gamma   90.00
#
_symmetry.space_group_name_H-M   'P 1'
#
loop_
_entity.id
_entity.type
_entity.pdbx_description
1 polymer ?
#
loop_
_entity_poly.entity_id
_entity_poly.type
_entity_poly.pdbx_seq_one_letter_code
_entity_poly.pdbx_strand_id
1 'polypeptide(L)'
;ASITGQTGINPMEVFGIMVLLALKPFGASGISAFLVAGVVAVASGLAGDVLNDFKAGHLHGTDPKAQLVSEAVGGVIGSFVSVMVLFFLFRAYGVMGPGTEFIAPQASMVAAMVEGLPHTGAFFGGLAVGILLYVLKVPAMTLGIGVYLPMAISFTAALGGLLHWVVKKIKPELVPDGTVVASGLLGGEGVTGVLIAIIKVLTMG
;
A
#
# COMPACT_ATOMS: atom_id res chain seq x y z
N ALA A 1 -6.88 2.62 11.78
CA ALA A 1 -8.26 3.19 11.76
C ALA A 1 -8.27 4.67 11.34
N SER A 2 -7.77 5.63 12.14
CA SER A 2 -7.83 7.06 11.78
C SER A 2 -7.07 7.40 10.49
N ILE A 3 -5.87 6.85 10.33
CA ILE A 3 -5.01 7.06 9.16
C ILE A 3 -5.63 6.42 7.91
N THR A 4 -6.00 5.14 7.99
CA THR A 4 -6.63 4.41 6.89
C THR A 4 -7.93 5.07 6.45
N GLY A 5 -8.75 5.54 7.40
CA GLY A 5 -10.00 6.24 7.09
C GLY A 5 -9.81 7.65 6.51
N GLN A 6 -8.66 8.28 6.70
CA GLN A 6 -8.35 9.62 6.12
C GLN A 6 -7.64 9.55 4.78
N THR A 7 -6.79 8.53 4.59
CA THR A 7 -5.91 8.44 3.42
C THR A 7 -6.31 7.35 2.44
N GLY A 8 -7.18 6.41 2.85
CA GLY A 8 -7.46 5.18 2.11
C GLY A 8 -6.25 4.24 2.05
N ILE A 9 -5.18 4.55 2.78
CA ILE A 9 -3.90 3.83 2.75
C ILE A 9 -3.63 3.24 4.12
N ASN A 10 -3.26 1.98 4.12
CA ASN A 10 -2.91 1.25 5.32
C ASN A 10 -1.42 1.42 5.61
N PRO A 11 -0.99 1.96 6.77
CA PRO A 11 0.42 2.16 7.08
C PRO A 11 1.11 0.87 7.53
N MET A 12 0.81 -0.26 6.88
CA MET A 12 1.29 -1.59 7.25
C MET A 12 2.82 -1.68 7.17
N GLU A 13 3.45 -1.01 6.21
CA GLU A 13 4.90 -1.00 6.03
C GLU A 13 5.60 -0.25 7.16
N VAL A 14 4.99 0.84 7.65
CA VAL A 14 5.54 1.62 8.77
C VAL A 14 5.56 0.75 10.04
N PHE A 15 4.50 -0.02 10.29
CA PHE A 15 4.46 -0.98 11.40
C PHE A 15 5.52 -2.08 11.25
N GLY A 16 5.66 -2.65 10.04
CA GLY A 16 6.72 -3.63 9.75
C GLY A 16 8.12 -3.08 10.01
N ILE A 17 8.42 -1.86 9.55
CA ILE A 17 9.71 -1.20 9.74
C ILE A 17 9.96 -0.89 11.22
N MET A 18 8.96 -0.40 11.97
CA MET A 18 9.10 -0.16 13.41
C MET A 18 9.48 -1.45 14.17
N VAL A 19 8.88 -2.58 13.80
CA VAL A 19 9.22 -3.89 14.37
C VAL A 19 10.64 -4.31 13.99
N LEU A 20 11.05 -4.17 12.73
CA LEU A 20 12.44 -4.45 12.31
C LEU A 20 13.46 -3.65 13.13
N LEU A 21 13.21 -2.35 13.30
CA LEU A 21 14.08 -1.47 14.08
C LEU A 21 14.10 -1.85 15.56
N ALA A 22 12.96 -2.24 16.13
CA ALA A 22 12.86 -2.68 17.53
C ALA A 22 13.54 -4.03 17.80
N LEU A 23 13.58 -4.93 16.82
CA LEU A 23 14.19 -6.26 16.95
C LEU A 23 15.72 -6.24 16.73
N LYS A 24 16.24 -5.23 16.02
CA LYS A 24 17.67 -5.11 15.69
C LYS A 24 18.61 -5.13 16.92
N PRO A 25 18.32 -4.47 18.06
CA PRO A 25 19.13 -4.56 19.28
C PRO A 25 19.20 -5.96 19.89
N PHE A 26 18.23 -6.83 19.60
CA PHE A 26 18.16 -8.20 20.10
C PHE A 26 18.90 -9.20 19.21
N GLY A 27 19.65 -8.72 18.20
CA GLY A 27 20.42 -9.57 17.29
C GLY A 27 19.57 -10.29 16.23
N ALA A 28 18.28 -9.99 16.13
CA ALA A 28 17.44 -10.48 15.04
C ALA A 28 17.81 -9.73 13.75
N SER A 29 18.42 -10.44 12.81
CA SER A 29 18.87 -9.89 11.53
C SER A 29 18.58 -10.84 10.37
N GLY A 30 18.45 -10.29 9.17
CA GLY A 30 18.25 -11.06 7.95
C GLY A 30 16.81 -11.60 7.83
N ILE A 31 16.68 -12.82 7.31
CA ILE A 31 15.39 -13.39 6.88
C ILE A 31 14.42 -13.55 8.05
N SER A 32 14.89 -13.94 9.24
CA SER A 32 14.02 -14.13 10.41
C SER A 32 13.36 -12.82 10.87
N ALA A 33 14.12 -11.73 10.94
CA ALA A 33 13.58 -10.41 11.26
C ALA A 33 12.60 -9.93 10.19
N PHE A 34 12.92 -10.15 8.91
CA PHE A 34 12.05 -9.83 7.78
C PHE A 34 10.71 -10.57 7.84
N LEU A 35 10.72 -11.88 8.14
CA LEU A 35 9.50 -12.67 8.26
C LEU A 35 8.62 -12.17 9.41
N VAL A 36 9.21 -11.86 10.57
CA VAL A 36 8.46 -11.30 11.71
C VAL A 36 7.84 -9.96 11.34
N ALA A 37 8.60 -9.08 10.69
CA ALA A 37 8.11 -7.79 10.23
C ALA A 37 6.99 -7.92 9.19
N GLY A 38 7.10 -8.89 8.28
CA GLY A 38 6.06 -9.22 7.31
C GLY A 38 4.77 -9.66 7.98
N VAL A 39 4.85 -10.58 8.95
CA VAL A 39 3.67 -11.04 9.72
C VAL A 39 3.01 -9.89 10.46
N VAL A 40 3.79 -9.04 11.14
CA VAL A 40 3.23 -7.89 11.88
C VAL A 40 2.64 -6.84 10.94
N ALA A 41 3.30 -6.54 9.83
CA ALA A 41 2.80 -5.62 8.81
C ALA A 41 1.45 -6.12 8.26
N VAL A 42 1.37 -7.38 7.84
CA VAL A 42 0.12 -7.96 7.30
C VAL A 42 -0.97 -8.03 8.38
N ALA A 43 -0.65 -8.43 9.60
CA ALA A 43 -1.64 -8.51 10.68
C ALA A 43 -2.19 -7.14 11.08
N SER A 44 -1.32 -6.14 11.23
CA SER A 44 -1.73 -4.76 11.54
C SER A 44 -2.50 -4.12 10.39
N GLY A 45 -2.10 -4.41 9.16
CA GLY A 45 -2.79 -4.00 7.95
C GLY A 45 -4.19 -4.57 7.90
N LEU A 46 -4.30 -5.89 7.84
CA LEU A 46 -5.58 -6.61 7.76
C LEU A 46 -6.53 -6.21 8.90
N ALA A 47 -6.03 -6.08 10.13
CA ALA A 47 -6.86 -5.60 11.24
C ALA A 47 -7.39 -4.18 11.01
N GLY A 48 -6.59 -3.29 10.44
CA GLY A 48 -6.99 -1.93 10.09
C GLY A 48 -8.10 -1.89 9.04
N ASP A 49 -8.01 -2.73 8.01
CA ASP A 49 -8.99 -2.82 6.92
C ASP A 49 -10.29 -3.43 7.43
N VAL A 50 -10.20 -4.58 8.10
CA VAL A 50 -11.34 -5.27 8.72
C VAL A 50 -12.12 -4.35 9.67
N LEU A 51 -11.45 -3.51 10.46
CA LEU A 51 -12.13 -2.53 11.32
C LEU A 51 -12.88 -1.44 10.54
N ASN A 52 -12.36 -0.99 9.38
CA ASN A 52 -13.07 -0.06 8.52
C ASN A 52 -14.24 -0.72 7.81
N ASP A 53 -14.06 -1.96 7.35
CA ASP A 53 -15.09 -2.73 6.69
C ASP A 53 -16.23 -3.02 7.66
N PHE A 54 -15.95 -3.44 8.90
CA PHE A 54 -16.99 -3.61 9.93
C PHE A 54 -17.71 -2.31 10.23
N LYS A 55 -17.01 -1.17 10.22
CA LYS A 55 -17.65 0.13 10.42
C LYS A 55 -18.58 0.48 9.26
N ALA A 56 -18.16 0.26 8.01
CA ALA A 56 -19.00 0.44 6.83
C ALA A 56 -20.19 -0.52 6.85
N GLY A 57 -19.96 -1.81 7.11
CA GLY A 57 -20.98 -2.85 7.22
C GLY A 57 -22.01 -2.53 8.30
N HIS A 58 -21.58 -2.04 9.46
CA HIS A 58 -22.49 -1.59 10.52
C HIS A 58 -23.37 -0.41 10.08
N LEU A 59 -22.82 0.56 9.32
CA LEU A 59 -23.58 1.69 8.77
C LEU A 59 -24.59 1.24 7.69
N HIS A 60 -24.29 0.15 6.98
CA HIS A 60 -25.15 -0.43 5.94
C HIS A 60 -26.06 -1.56 6.43
N GLY A 61 -26.03 -1.90 7.73
CA GLY A 61 -26.87 -2.95 8.32
C GLY A 61 -26.48 -4.37 7.91
N THR A 62 -25.23 -4.59 7.50
CA THR A 62 -24.69 -5.90 7.13
C THR A 62 -24.57 -6.82 8.35
N ASP A 63 -24.82 -8.12 8.19
CA ASP A 63 -24.61 -9.11 9.25
C ASP A 63 -23.11 -9.26 9.56
N PRO A 64 -22.65 -8.93 10.78
CA PRO A 64 -21.24 -8.99 11.14
C PRO A 64 -20.66 -10.42 11.09
N LYS A 65 -21.49 -11.46 11.28
CA LYS A 65 -21.01 -12.85 11.21
C LYS A 65 -20.70 -13.24 9.78
N ALA A 66 -21.60 -12.92 8.86
CA ALA A 66 -21.38 -13.13 7.43
C ALA A 66 -20.15 -12.34 6.96
N GLN A 67 -20.01 -11.08 7.38
CA GLN A 67 -18.87 -10.24 7.04
C GLN A 67 -17.54 -10.85 7.51
N LEU A 68 -17.47 -11.31 8.77
CA LEU A 68 -16.25 -11.96 9.29
C LEU A 68 -15.84 -13.19 8.46
N VAL A 69 -16.81 -14.03 8.08
CA VAL A 69 -16.55 -15.22 7.28
C VAL A 69 -16.09 -14.83 5.87
N SER A 70 -16.71 -13.83 5.26
CA SER A 70 -16.31 -13.31 3.95
C SER A 70 -14.88 -12.76 3.96
N GLU A 71 -14.52 -11.95 4.96
CA GLU A 71 -13.17 -11.43 5.12
C GLU A 71 -12.13 -12.54 5.34
N ALA A 72 -12.45 -13.53 6.19
CA ALA A 72 -11.54 -14.64 6.46
C ALA A 72 -11.29 -15.50 5.20
N VAL A 73 -12.36 -15.87 4.50
CA VAL A 73 -12.26 -16.66 3.26
C VAL A 73 -11.58 -15.86 2.15
N GLY A 74 -11.95 -14.59 1.99
CA GLY A 74 -11.36 -13.67 1.03
C GLY A 74 -9.87 -13.44 1.28
N GLY A 75 -9.46 -13.25 2.54
CA GLY A 75 -8.06 -13.11 2.93
C GLY A 75 -7.23 -14.36 2.66
N VAL A 76 -7.77 -15.55 2.96
CA VAL A 76 -7.07 -16.81 2.66
C VAL A 76 -6.92 -16.98 1.15
N ILE A 77 -8.00 -16.93 0.38
CA ILE A 77 -7.95 -17.09 -1.08
C ILE A 77 -7.06 -16.02 -1.72
N GLY A 78 -7.23 -14.76 -1.30
CA GLY A 78 -6.46 -13.62 -1.77
C GLY A 78 -4.96 -13.79 -1.51
N SER A 79 -4.57 -14.36 -0.38
CA SER A 79 -3.15 -14.63 -0.09
C SER A 79 -2.52 -15.61 -1.09
N PHE A 80 -3.22 -16.72 -1.40
CA PHE A 80 -2.76 -17.70 -2.38
C PHE A 80 -2.69 -17.12 -3.78
N VAL A 81 -3.75 -16.42 -4.21
CA VAL A 81 -3.82 -15.79 -5.54
C VAL A 81 -2.74 -14.73 -5.69
N SER A 82 -2.51 -13.90 -4.67
CA SER A 82 -1.48 -12.84 -4.70
C SER A 82 -0.07 -13.42 -4.88
N VAL A 83 0.26 -14.48 -4.14
CA VAL A 83 1.56 -15.18 -4.27
C VAL A 83 1.69 -15.79 -5.67
N MET A 84 0.64 -16.45 -6.18
CA MET A 84 0.65 -17.05 -7.51
C MET A 84 0.86 -15.99 -8.61
N VAL A 85 0.15 -14.86 -8.53
CA VAL A 85 0.30 -13.74 -9.47
C VAL A 85 1.70 -13.15 -9.42
N LEU A 86 2.29 -13.00 -8.22
CA LEU A 86 3.66 -12.54 -8.07
C LEU A 86 4.66 -13.47 -8.80
N PHE A 87 4.48 -14.79 -8.71
CA PHE A 87 5.31 -15.74 -9.46
C PHE A 87 5.17 -15.60 -10.98
N PHE A 88 3.95 -15.40 -11.48
CA PHE A 88 3.73 -15.16 -12.92
C PHE A 88 4.42 -13.87 -13.37
N LEU A 89 4.27 -12.78 -12.63
CA LEU A 89 4.93 -11.51 -12.93
C LEU A 89 6.46 -11.66 -12.90
N PHE A 90 6.99 -12.32 -11.87
CA PHE A 90 8.44 -12.55 -11.76
C PHE A 90 8.97 -13.40 -12.92
N ARG A 91 8.23 -14.42 -13.37
CA ARG A 91 8.62 -15.24 -14.53
C ARG A 91 8.50 -14.48 -15.86
N ALA A 92 7.49 -13.61 -15.99
CA ALA A 92 7.25 -12.83 -17.20
C ALA A 92 8.25 -11.66 -17.39
N TYR A 93 8.69 -11.04 -16.29
CA TYR A 93 9.41 -9.77 -16.32
C TYR A 93 10.73 -9.77 -15.53
N GLY A 94 11.00 -10.82 -14.75
CA GLY A 94 12.21 -10.91 -13.94
C GLY A 94 12.15 -10.08 -12.67
N VAL A 95 13.31 -9.57 -12.26
CA VAL A 95 13.45 -8.76 -11.04
C VAL A 95 12.72 -7.42 -11.22
N MET A 96 11.95 -7.02 -10.20
CA MET A 96 11.22 -5.76 -10.15
C MET A 96 11.95 -4.77 -9.23
N GLY A 97 11.97 -3.50 -9.59
CA GLY A 97 12.70 -2.48 -8.85
C GLY A 97 13.05 -1.23 -9.66
N PRO A 98 13.87 -0.34 -9.08
CA PRO A 98 14.31 0.88 -9.74
C PRO A 98 15.00 0.56 -11.08
N GLY A 99 14.55 1.19 -12.17
CA GLY A 99 15.11 0.99 -13.51
C GLY A 99 14.59 -0.24 -14.28
N THR A 100 13.60 -0.95 -13.73
CA THR A 100 12.91 -2.06 -14.42
C THR A 100 11.55 -1.62 -14.96
N GLU A 101 10.89 -2.45 -15.79
CA GLU A 101 9.53 -2.19 -16.27
C GLU A 101 8.52 -2.03 -15.11
N PHE A 102 8.74 -2.77 -14.01
CA PHE A 102 7.92 -2.70 -12.80
C PHE A 102 8.70 -2.05 -11.66
N ILE A 103 8.53 -0.73 -11.52
CA ILE A 103 9.06 -0.01 -10.37
C ILE A 103 8.29 -0.49 -9.13
N ALA A 104 9.01 -0.95 -8.11
CA ALA A 104 8.45 -1.38 -6.83
C ALA A 104 8.98 -0.53 -5.66
N PRO A 105 8.61 0.77 -5.57
CA PRO A 105 9.16 1.68 -4.55
C PRO A 105 8.95 1.16 -3.12
N GLN A 106 7.79 0.56 -2.85
CA GLN A 106 7.43 0.01 -1.55
C GLN A 106 8.35 -1.14 -1.17
N ALA A 107 8.60 -2.07 -2.09
CA ALA A 107 9.50 -3.20 -1.85
C ALA A 107 10.94 -2.73 -1.65
N SER A 108 11.40 -1.75 -2.44
CA SER A 108 12.75 -1.16 -2.28
C SER A 108 12.94 -0.49 -0.92
N MET A 109 11.92 0.22 -0.42
CA MET A 109 11.98 0.85 0.91
C MET A 109 12.10 -0.21 2.02
N VAL A 110 11.27 -1.25 1.98
CA VAL A 110 11.32 -2.32 2.98
C VAL A 110 12.67 -3.06 2.92
N ALA A 111 13.17 -3.35 1.72
CA ALA A 111 14.48 -3.99 1.54
C ALA A 111 15.62 -3.14 2.13
N ALA A 112 15.65 -1.83 1.85
CA ALA A 112 16.64 -0.92 2.41
C ALA A 112 16.62 -0.93 3.96
N MET A 113 15.45 -1.00 4.57
CA MET A 113 15.33 -1.04 6.04
C MET A 113 15.80 -2.37 6.65
N VAL A 114 15.67 -3.48 5.94
CA VAL A 114 16.19 -4.79 6.37
C VAL A 114 17.72 -4.79 6.38
N GLU A 115 18.35 -4.17 5.39
CA GLU A 115 19.81 -3.98 5.34
C GLU A 115 20.30 -3.00 6.43
N GLY A 116 19.42 -2.11 6.88
CA GLY A 116 19.62 -1.22 8.01
C GLY A 116 19.38 0.24 7.65
N LEU A 117 19.36 1.14 8.64
CA LEU A 117 19.20 2.56 8.39
C LEU A 117 20.43 3.10 7.62
N PRO A 118 20.29 3.51 6.35
CA PRO A 118 21.43 3.98 5.56
C PRO A 118 21.98 5.30 6.11
N HIS A 119 21.09 6.18 6.62
CA HIS A 119 21.45 7.46 7.22
C HIS A 119 20.63 7.72 8.49
N THR A 120 21.20 7.35 9.64
CA THR A 120 20.59 7.56 10.96
C THR A 120 20.21 9.02 11.21
N GLY A 121 21.03 9.98 10.77
CA GLY A 121 20.74 11.42 10.89
C GLY A 121 19.53 11.86 10.06
N ALA A 122 19.40 11.35 8.84
CA ALA A 122 18.23 11.64 7.99
C ALA A 122 16.96 11.00 8.55
N PHE A 123 17.06 9.81 9.15
CA PHE A 123 15.94 9.16 9.83
C PHE A 123 15.42 9.99 11.01
N PHE A 124 16.29 10.40 11.93
CA PHE A 124 15.87 11.21 13.08
C PHE A 124 15.44 12.62 12.67
N GLY A 125 16.06 13.21 11.64
CA GLY A 125 15.61 14.47 11.06
C GLY A 125 14.20 14.34 10.45
N GLY A 126 13.96 13.30 9.66
CA GLY A 126 12.64 13.00 9.10
C GLY A 126 11.59 12.72 10.17
N LEU A 127 11.96 12.01 11.24
CA LEU A 127 11.10 11.79 12.41
C LEU A 127 10.73 13.11 13.09
N ALA A 128 11.69 14.00 13.33
CA ALA A 128 11.44 15.31 13.94
C ALA A 128 10.52 16.17 13.07
N VAL A 129 10.75 16.21 11.76
CA VAL A 129 9.87 16.89 10.80
C VAL A 129 8.48 16.27 10.80
N GLY A 130 8.38 14.94 10.81
CA GLY A 130 7.10 14.22 10.86
C GLY A 130 6.29 14.54 12.11
N ILE A 131 6.94 14.57 13.28
CA ILE A 131 6.31 14.97 14.55
C ILE A 131 5.85 16.43 14.49
N LEU A 132 6.69 17.33 13.98
CA LEU A 132 6.33 18.75 13.83
C LEU A 132 5.10 18.91 12.91
N LEU A 133 5.08 18.24 11.75
CA LEU A 133 3.96 18.26 10.82
C LEU A 133 2.68 17.70 11.47
N TYR A 134 2.81 16.62 12.25
CA TYR A 134 1.68 16.05 12.99
C TYR A 134 1.10 17.03 14.01
N VAL A 135 1.95 17.71 14.80
CA VAL A 135 1.51 18.74 15.76
C VAL A 135 0.83 19.91 15.05
N LEU A 136 1.35 20.31 13.89
CA LEU A 136 0.76 21.35 13.05
C LEU A 136 -0.51 20.90 12.30
N LYS A 137 -0.98 19.65 12.52
CA LYS A 137 -2.13 19.04 11.83
C LYS A 137 -2.00 19.04 10.30
N VAL A 138 -0.76 19.05 9.80
CA VAL A 138 -0.45 18.89 8.37
C VAL A 138 -0.46 17.40 8.06
N PRO A 139 -1.02 16.96 6.90
CA PRO A 139 -1.07 15.55 6.52
C PRO A 139 0.33 15.00 6.17
N ALA A 140 1.12 14.71 7.19
CA ALA A 140 2.51 14.26 7.09
C ALA A 140 2.65 12.97 6.25
N MET A 141 1.66 12.07 6.32
CA MET A 141 1.66 10.84 5.55
C MET A 141 1.53 11.08 4.04
N THR A 142 0.57 11.91 3.63
CA THR A 142 0.37 12.26 2.22
C THR A 142 1.61 12.92 1.63
N LEU A 143 2.25 13.80 2.41
CA LEU A 143 3.53 14.41 2.03
C LEU A 143 4.65 13.37 1.93
N GLY A 144 4.77 12.47 2.91
CA GLY A 144 5.76 11.39 2.89
C GLY A 144 5.61 10.47 1.67
N ILE A 145 4.37 10.14 1.31
CA ILE A 145 4.06 9.36 0.10
C ILE A 145 4.55 10.07 -1.16
N GLY A 146 4.28 11.38 -1.29
CA GLY A 146 4.73 12.16 -2.43
C GLY A 146 6.25 12.26 -2.56
N VAL A 147 6.98 12.23 -1.44
CA VAL A 147 8.46 12.30 -1.42
C VAL A 147 9.10 10.96 -1.81
N TYR A 148 8.53 9.82 -1.39
CA TYR A 148 9.13 8.51 -1.72
C TYR A 148 8.76 8.02 -3.13
N LEU A 149 7.58 8.41 -3.65
CA LEU A 149 7.14 7.97 -4.96
C LEU A 149 7.96 8.65 -6.08
N PRO A 150 8.23 7.93 -7.19
CA PRO A 150 8.83 8.52 -8.38
C PRO A 150 8.05 9.76 -8.83
N MET A 151 8.78 10.80 -9.26
CA MET A 151 8.20 12.08 -9.67
C MET A 151 7.09 11.91 -10.72
N ALA A 152 7.22 10.95 -11.64
CA ALA A 152 6.19 10.65 -12.62
C ALA A 152 4.85 10.24 -11.97
N ILE A 153 4.88 9.35 -10.97
CA ILE A 153 3.68 8.88 -10.25
C ILE A 153 3.11 10.00 -9.38
N SER A 154 3.96 10.73 -8.65
CA SER A 154 3.53 11.87 -7.83
C SER A 154 2.90 12.97 -8.67
N PHE A 155 3.44 13.24 -9.86
CA PHE A 155 2.91 14.26 -10.77
C PHE A 155 1.57 13.85 -11.38
N THR A 156 1.42 12.60 -11.84
CA THR A 156 0.13 12.12 -12.35
C THR A 156 -0.94 12.10 -11.26
N ALA A 157 -0.58 11.71 -10.03
CA ALA A 157 -1.48 11.80 -8.87
C ALA A 157 -1.87 13.26 -8.57
N ALA A 158 -0.93 14.20 -8.65
CA ALA A 158 -1.22 15.63 -8.47
C ALA A 158 -2.17 16.17 -9.54
N LEU A 159 -2.00 15.78 -10.81
CA LEU A 159 -2.93 16.13 -11.89
C LEU A 159 -4.33 15.55 -11.63
N GLY A 160 -4.43 14.28 -11.21
CA GLY A 160 -5.69 13.66 -10.82
C GLY A 160 -6.38 14.40 -9.67
N GLY A 161 -5.62 14.81 -8.65
CA GLY A 161 -6.11 15.62 -7.53
C GLY A 161 -6.57 17.01 -7.95
N LEU A 162 -5.85 17.67 -8.87
CA LEU A 162 -6.24 18.96 -9.43
C LEU A 162 -7.53 18.85 -10.23
N LEU A 163 -7.65 17.82 -11.08
CA LEU A 163 -8.88 17.54 -11.83
C LEU A 163 -10.05 17.31 -10.89
N HIS A 164 -9.87 16.48 -9.85
CA HIS A 164 -10.88 16.27 -8.82
C HIS A 164 -11.30 17.58 -8.15
N TRP A 165 -10.35 18.44 -7.80
CA TRP A 165 -10.63 19.75 -7.18
C TRP A 165 -11.42 20.69 -8.11
N VAL A 166 -11.07 20.73 -9.41
CA VAL A 166 -11.78 21.53 -10.41
C VAL A 166 -13.21 20.99 -10.61
N VAL A 167 -13.38 19.68 -10.80
CA VAL A 167 -14.70 19.05 -10.97
C VAL A 167 -15.57 19.29 -9.74
N LYS A 168 -15.00 19.14 -8.52
CA LYS A 168 -15.71 19.42 -7.27
C LYS A 168 -16.24 20.86 -7.18
N LYS A 169 -15.54 21.84 -7.78
CA LYS A 169 -15.98 23.24 -7.82
C LYS A 169 -17.05 23.52 -8.87
N ILE A 170 -16.98 22.86 -10.04
CA ILE A 170 -17.86 23.18 -11.18
C ILE A 170 -19.12 22.30 -11.16
N LYS A 171 -18.96 21.00 -10.92
CA LYS A 171 -20.03 19.99 -10.96
C LYS A 171 -19.84 18.97 -9.82
N PRO A 172 -20.19 19.33 -8.58
CA PRO A 172 -20.03 18.45 -7.43
C PRO A 172 -20.83 17.15 -7.57
N GLU A 173 -21.93 17.15 -8.32
CA GLU A 173 -22.75 15.96 -8.59
C GLU A 173 -22.02 14.86 -9.38
N LEU A 174 -20.98 15.19 -10.16
CA LEU A 174 -20.21 14.21 -10.95
C LEU A 174 -19.08 13.55 -10.16
N VAL A 175 -18.78 14.03 -8.96
CA VAL A 175 -17.65 13.52 -8.15
C VAL A 175 -17.81 12.04 -7.77
N PRO A 176 -18.99 11.57 -7.32
CA PRO A 176 -19.18 10.15 -7.00
C PRO A 176 -18.95 9.24 -8.23
N ASP A 177 -19.59 9.57 -9.36
CA ASP A 177 -19.47 8.79 -10.60
C ASP A 177 -18.03 8.78 -11.13
N GLY A 178 -17.36 9.94 -11.11
CA GLY A 178 -15.96 10.03 -11.51
C GLY A 178 -15.03 9.20 -10.63
N THR A 179 -15.33 9.11 -9.33
CA THR A 179 -14.57 8.25 -8.40
C THR A 179 -14.78 6.77 -8.72
N VAL A 180 -16.01 6.36 -9.05
CA VAL A 180 -16.30 4.98 -9.47
C VAL A 180 -15.58 4.62 -10.76
N VAL A 181 -15.60 5.51 -11.76
CA VAL A 181 -14.88 5.30 -13.03
C VAL A 181 -13.37 5.20 -12.80
N ALA A 182 -12.79 6.10 -12.00
CA ALA A 182 -11.36 6.06 -11.68
C ALA A 182 -10.95 4.77 -10.97
N SER A 183 -11.73 4.33 -9.98
CA SER A 183 -11.50 3.04 -9.30
C SER A 183 -11.64 1.85 -10.25
N GLY A 184 -12.60 1.88 -11.17
CA GLY A 184 -12.78 0.86 -12.20
C GLY A 184 -11.60 0.79 -13.17
N LEU A 185 -11.05 1.93 -13.59
CA LEU A 185 -9.86 1.98 -14.45
C LEU A 185 -8.61 1.47 -13.73
N LEU A 186 -8.40 1.86 -12.46
CA LEU A 186 -7.30 1.38 -11.65
C LEU A 186 -7.37 -0.13 -11.43
N GLY A 187 -8.55 -0.67 -11.10
CA GLY A 187 -8.76 -2.10 -10.97
C GLY A 187 -8.56 -2.84 -12.30
N GLY A 188 -9.06 -2.26 -13.39
CA GLY A 188 -8.93 -2.81 -14.75
C GLY A 188 -7.48 -2.91 -15.20
N GLU A 189 -6.68 -1.86 -14.99
CA GLU A 189 -5.24 -1.87 -15.28
C GLU A 189 -4.54 -3.05 -14.57
N GLY A 190 -4.81 -3.24 -13.28
CA GLY A 190 -4.24 -4.34 -12.51
C GLY A 190 -4.62 -5.71 -13.07
N VAL A 191 -5.91 -5.95 -13.33
CA VAL A 191 -6.39 -7.23 -13.88
C VAL A 191 -5.82 -7.49 -15.27
N THR A 192 -5.83 -6.50 -16.15
CA THR A 192 -5.25 -6.63 -17.50
C THR A 192 -3.74 -6.90 -17.44
N GLY A 193 -3.01 -6.22 -16.55
CA GLY A 193 -1.58 -6.47 -16.34
C GLY A 193 -1.27 -7.91 -15.94
N VAL A 194 -2.07 -8.47 -15.03
CA VAL A 194 -1.94 -9.88 -14.61
C VAL A 194 -2.26 -10.84 -15.76
N LEU A 195 -3.31 -10.58 -16.54
CA LEU A 195 -3.65 -11.40 -17.70
C LEU A 195 -2.53 -11.40 -18.75
N ILE A 196 -1.96 -10.23 -19.05
CA ILE A 196 -0.82 -10.11 -19.97
C ILE A 196 0.39 -10.90 -19.44
N ALA A 197 0.67 -10.81 -18.14
CA ALA A 197 1.75 -11.57 -17.51
C ALA A 197 1.55 -13.08 -17.68
N ILE A 198 0.34 -13.58 -17.43
CA ILE A 198 0.00 -15.00 -17.60
C ILE A 198 0.18 -15.43 -19.07
N ILE A 199 -0.36 -14.66 -20.02
CA ILE A 199 -0.23 -14.97 -21.46
C ILE A 199 1.25 -15.01 -21.88
N LYS A 200 2.04 -14.03 -21.42
CA LYS A 200 3.48 -13.96 -21.70
C LYS A 200 4.20 -15.19 -21.16
N VAL A 201 3.93 -15.62 -19.93
CA VAL A 201 4.51 -16.84 -19.36
C VAL A 201 4.13 -18.09 -20.16
N LEU A 202 2.86 -18.21 -20.57
CA LEU A 202 2.38 -19.37 -21.33
C LEU A 202 2.91 -19.43 -22.76
N THR A 203 3.23 -18.29 -23.37
CA THR A 203 3.78 -18.21 -24.73
C THR A 203 5.32 -18.32 -24.74
N MET A 204 5.98 -18.05 -23.61
CA MET A 204 7.42 -18.24 -23.42
C MET A 204 7.81 -19.67 -23.02
N GLY A 205 6.85 -20.52 -22.64
CA GLY A 205 7.04 -21.94 -22.35
C GLY A 205 6.84 -22.80 -23.59
#